data_AF-A0A1I1NFI1-F1
#
_entry.id   AF-A0A1I1NFI1-F1
#
_cell.length_a   1.000
_cell.length_b   1.000
_cell.length_c   1.000
_cell.angle_alpha   90.00
_cell.angle_beta   90.00
_cell.angle_gamma   90.00
#
_symmetry.space_group_name_H-M   'P 1'
#
loop_
_entity.id
_entity.type
_entity.pdbx_description
1 polymer ?
#
loop_
_entity_poly.entity_id
_entity_poly.type
_entity_poly.pdbx_seq_one_letter_code
_entity_poly.pdbx_strand_id
1 'polypeptide(L)'
;MQVAEGPLTEGNGPIRLGVTNIEAERDRLIEDLKIDRFEIYSRPEVPVKWGTFTDPWGNRLGFFEYLDKGEEQERIKTIIGTIEI
;
A
#
# COMPACT_ATOMS: atom_id res chain seq x y z
N MET A 1 7.15 18.44 9.37
CA MET A 1 7.91 17.28 8.87
C MET A 1 7.73 16.15 9.87
N GLN A 2 7.22 14.99 9.46
CA GLN A 2 7.12 13.80 10.31
C GLN A 2 8.22 12.82 9.86
N VAL A 3 9.05 12.38 10.79
CA VAL A 3 10.17 11.46 10.56
C VAL A 3 10.04 10.34 11.59
N ALA A 4 10.19 9.08 11.14
CA ALA A 4 10.26 7.92 12.01
C ALA A 4 11.69 7.37 11.96
N GLU A 5 12.32 7.20 13.13
CA GLU A 5 13.68 6.69 13.28
C GLU A 5 13.69 5.56 14.33
N GLY A 6 14.61 4.61 14.19
CA GLY A 6 14.81 3.51 15.16
C GLY A 6 14.72 2.11 14.56
N PRO A 7 15.06 1.08 15.33
CA PRO A 7 14.96 -0.31 14.88
C PRO A 7 13.49 -0.72 14.68
N LEU A 8 13.23 -1.52 13.65
CA LEU A 8 11.92 -2.11 13.42
C LEU A 8 11.50 -2.92 14.65
N THR A 9 10.32 -2.63 15.21
CA THR A 9 9.73 -3.47 16.25
C THR A 9 9.23 -4.77 15.64
N GLU A 10 9.68 -5.90 16.16
CA GLU A 10 9.19 -7.22 15.72
C GLU A 10 7.67 -7.33 15.91
N GLY A 11 7.00 -7.92 14.92
CA GLY A 11 5.54 -8.10 14.93
C GLY A 11 4.73 -6.92 14.40
N ASN A 12 5.31 -5.72 14.26
CA ASN A 12 4.60 -4.60 13.63
C ASN A 12 4.61 -4.74 12.11
N GLY A 13 3.41 -4.60 11.52
CA GLY A 13 3.25 -4.55 10.07
C GLY A 13 3.86 -3.26 9.49
N PRO A 14 4.32 -3.29 8.22
CA PRO A 14 4.76 -2.07 7.55
C PRO A 14 3.62 -1.07 7.42
N ILE A 15 3.98 0.22 7.30
CA ILE A 15 3.04 1.25 6.86
C ILE A 15 2.57 0.89 5.45
N ARG A 16 1.25 0.86 5.23
CA ARG A 16 0.67 0.57 3.93
C ARG A 16 -0.16 1.74 3.40
N LEU A 17 0.06 2.06 2.13
CA LEU A 17 -0.68 3.10 1.42
C LEU A 17 -1.70 2.46 0.48
N GLY A 18 -2.92 3.01 0.44
CA GLY A 18 -3.96 2.55 -0.46
C GLY A 18 -3.67 3.00 -1.89
N VAL A 19 -3.81 2.10 -2.86
CA VAL A 19 -3.61 2.36 -4.30
C VAL A 19 -4.78 1.77 -5.09
N THR A 20 -5.07 2.34 -6.26
CA THR A 20 -6.16 1.87 -7.13
C THR A 20 -5.75 0.72 -8.05
N ASN A 21 -4.46 0.54 -8.30
CA ASN A 21 -3.90 -0.58 -9.06
C ASN A 21 -2.51 -0.95 -8.54
N ILE A 22 -2.44 -1.97 -7.69
CA ILE A 22 -1.21 -2.42 -7.03
C ILE A 22 -0.20 -3.05 -7.99
N GLU A 23 -0.66 -3.64 -9.10
CA GLU A 23 0.23 -4.24 -10.09
C GLU A 23 0.95 -3.17 -10.88
N ALA A 24 0.21 -2.14 -11.33
CA ALA A 24 0.78 -0.98 -12.01
C ALA A 24 1.75 -0.22 -11.10
N GLU A 25 1.39 0.00 -9.83
CA GLU A 25 2.28 0.68 -8.89
C GLU A 25 3.53 -0.14 -8.57
N ARG A 26 3.41 -1.48 -8.44
CA ARG A 26 4.60 -2.35 -8.32
C ARG A 26 5.52 -2.16 -9.52
N ASP A 27 4.98 -2.23 -10.73
CA ASP A 27 5.78 -2.17 -11.94
C ASP A 27 6.45 -0.78 -12.08
N ARG A 28 5.72 0.30 -11.75
CA ARG A 28 6.27 1.67 -11.65
C ARG A 28 7.41 1.77 -10.64
N LEU A 29 7.26 1.18 -9.45
CA LEU A 29 8.33 1.22 -8.43
C LEU A 29 9.57 0.43 -8.86
N ILE A 30 9.42 -0.72 -9.51
CA ILE A 30 10.55 -1.49 -10.06
C ILE A 30 11.26 -0.66 -11.13
N GLU A 31 10.51 0.01 -12.00
CA GLU A 31 11.08 0.85 -13.05
C GLU A 31 11.80 2.08 -12.48
N ASP A 32 11.16 2.84 -11.60
CA ASP A 32 11.66 4.13 -11.12
C ASP A 32 12.72 3.98 -10.03
N LEU A 33 12.48 3.10 -9.06
CA LEU A 33 13.31 2.95 -7.86
C LEU A 33 14.28 1.76 -7.94
N LYS A 34 14.17 0.92 -8.98
CA LYS A 34 15.01 -0.28 -9.17
C LYS A 34 14.95 -1.24 -7.97
N ILE A 35 13.80 -1.35 -7.33
CA ILE A 35 13.56 -2.31 -6.25
C ILE A 35 13.25 -3.69 -6.81
N ASP A 36 13.40 -4.72 -5.97
CA ASP A 36 12.99 -6.08 -6.31
C ASP A 36 11.47 -6.19 -6.50
N ARG A 37 11.07 -7.09 -7.41
CA ARG A 37 9.66 -7.42 -7.58
C ARG A 37 9.13 -8.09 -6.32
N PHE A 38 8.08 -7.51 -5.73
CA PHE A 38 7.43 -8.05 -4.55
C PHE A 38 6.16 -8.83 -4.89
N GLU A 39 5.83 -9.79 -4.01
CA GLU A 39 4.61 -10.59 -4.10
C GLU A 39 3.39 -9.79 -3.65
N ILE A 40 2.26 -10.05 -4.33
CA ILE A 40 0.95 -9.53 -3.96
C ILE A 40 0.16 -10.69 -3.35
N TYR A 41 -0.18 -10.55 -2.08
CA TYR A 41 -0.96 -11.50 -1.33
C TYR A 41 -2.43 -11.12 -1.33
N SER A 42 -3.29 -12.12 -1.27
CA SER A 42 -4.73 -11.98 -1.03
C SER A 42 -5.21 -13.20 -0.24
N ARG A 43 -6.23 -13.03 0.59
CA ARG A 43 -6.86 -14.13 1.33
C ARG A 43 -8.35 -13.85 1.54
N PRO A 44 -9.22 -14.88 1.58
CA PRO A 44 -10.67 -14.70 1.56
C PRO A 44 -11.23 -13.80 2.68
N GLU A 45 -10.59 -13.78 3.84
CA GLU A 45 -11.04 -13.01 5.01
C GLU A 45 -10.62 -11.53 4.98
N VAL A 46 -9.84 -11.11 3.98
CA VAL A 46 -9.29 -9.75 3.88
C VAL A 46 -9.83 -9.08 2.61
N PRO A 47 -10.47 -7.90 2.70
CA PRO A 47 -11.13 -7.24 1.57
C PRO A 47 -10.15 -6.61 0.56
N VAL A 48 -8.85 -6.72 0.83
CA VAL A 48 -7.78 -6.11 0.03
C VAL A 48 -6.75 -7.16 -0.35
N LYS A 49 -6.13 -6.98 -1.52
CA LYS A 49 -4.83 -7.57 -1.82
C LYS A 49 -3.74 -6.59 -1.39
N TRP A 50 -2.59 -7.10 -0.94
CA TRP A 50 -1.51 -6.25 -0.44
C TRP A 50 -0.15 -6.79 -0.82
N GLY A 51 0.82 -5.88 -0.93
CA GLY A 51 2.22 -6.17 -1.15
C GLY A 51 3.08 -5.49 -0.09
N THR A 52 4.31 -5.96 0.06
CA THR A 52 5.29 -5.35 0.97
C THR A 52 6.64 -5.34 0.27
N PHE A 53 7.30 -4.20 0.31
CA PHE A 53 8.58 -3.99 -0.35
C PHE A 53 9.51 -3.18 0.54
N THR A 54 10.78 -3.21 0.17
CA THR A 54 11.83 -2.39 0.79
C THR A 54 12.21 -1.31 -0.19
N ASP A 55 12.13 -0.05 0.24
CA ASP A 55 12.57 1.07 -0.59
C ASP A 55 14.12 1.16 -0.61
N PRO A 56 14.71 2.05 -1.45
CA PRO A 56 16.17 2.18 -1.52
C PRO A 56 16.86 2.62 -0.21
N TRP A 57 16.11 3.14 0.76
CA TRP A 57 16.62 3.52 2.07
C TRP A 57 16.52 2.39 3.11
N GLY A 58 15.95 1.24 2.74
CA GLY A 58 15.77 0.11 3.64
C GLY A 58 14.45 0.15 4.42
N ASN A 59 13.55 1.09 4.14
CA ASN A 59 12.26 1.17 4.81
C ASN A 59 11.34 0.06 4.30
N ARG A 60 10.69 -0.65 5.24
CA ARG A 60 9.67 -1.63 4.91
C ARG A 60 8.31 -0.94 4.76
N LEU A 61 7.86 -0.81 3.51
CA LEU A 61 6.60 -0.19 3.14
C LEU A 61 5.68 -1.22 2.50
N GLY A 62 4.43 -0.85 2.25
CA GLY A 62 3.53 -1.68 1.47
C GLY A 62 2.42 -0.90 0.79
N PHE A 63 1.77 -1.60 -0.12
CA PHE A 63 0.54 -1.12 -0.74
C PHE A 63 -0.59 -2.09 -0.45
N PHE A 64 -1.81 -1.57 -0.48
CA PHE A 64 -3.00 -2.38 -0.56
C PHE A 64 -3.98 -1.81 -1.59
N GLU A 65 -4.74 -2.70 -2.21
CA GLU A 65 -5.80 -2.38 -3.16
C GLU A 65 -7.02 -3.22 -2.80
N TYR A 66 -8.21 -2.62 -2.81
CA TYR A 66 -9.45 -3.34 -2.55
C TYR A 66 -9.74 -4.35 -3.65
N LEU A 67 -10.25 -5.52 -3.26
CA LEU A 67 -10.71 -6.55 -4.18
C LEU A 67 -12.01 -6.13 -4.88
N ASP A 68 -12.90 -5.46 -4.14
CA ASP A 68 -14.14 -4.87 -4.67
C ASP A 68 -13.94 -3.36 -4.92
N LYS A 69 -14.12 -2.95 -6.17
CA LYS A 69 -13.96 -1.55 -6.58
C LYS A 69 -15.12 -0.65 -6.15
N GLY A 70 -16.31 -1.19 -5.92
CA GLY A 70 -17.40 -0.44 -5.29
C GLY A 70 -17.03 -0.05 -3.86
N GLU A 71 -16.58 -1.02 -3.07
CA GLU A 71 -16.14 -0.80 -1.68
C GLU A 71 -14.95 0.19 -1.62
N GLU A 72 -14.00 0.06 -2.56
CA GLU A 72 -12.87 1.00 -2.70
C GLU A 72 -13.36 2.45 -2.82
N GLN A 73 -14.31 2.69 -3.72
CA GLN A 73 -14.84 4.03 -3.98
C GLN A 73 -15.65 4.57 -2.81
N GLU A 74 -16.44 3.73 -2.14
CA GLU A 74 -17.14 4.12 -0.92
C GLU A 74 -16.17 4.50 0.20
N ARG A 75 -15.07 3.75 0.34
CA ARG A 75 -14.04 4.04 1.33
C ARG A 75 -13.32 5.35 1.02
N ILE A 76 -12.93 5.59 -0.23
CA ILE A 76 -12.31 6.83 -0.68
C ILE A 76 -13.22 8.02 -0.40
N LYS A 77 -14.52 7.93 -0.76
CA LYS A 77 -15.51 8.98 -0.48
C LYS A 77 -15.62 9.27 1.02
N THR A 78 -15.62 8.24 1.85
CA THR A 78 -15.69 8.39 3.31
C THR A 78 -14.46 9.09 3.88
N ILE A 79 -13.26 8.78 3.37
CA ILE A 79 -11.99 9.38 3.83
C ILE A 79 -11.87 10.84 3.41
N ILE A 80 -12.21 11.15 2.15
CA ILE A 80 -12.10 12.51 1.60
C ILE A 80 -13.22 13.41 2.16
N GLY A 81 -14.32 12.82 2.64
CA GLY A 81 -15.56 13.52 2.95
C GLY A 81 -16.30 13.90 1.67
N THR A 82 -17.61 14.12 1.76
CA THR A 82 -18.40 14.71 0.68
C THR A 82 -17.93 16.16 0.49
N ILE A 83 -16.83 16.37 -0.22
CA ILE A 83 -16.48 17.70 -0.70
C ILE A 83 -17.48 17.99 -1.83
N GLU A 84 -18.59 18.63 -1.48
CA GLU A 84 -19.33 19.43 -2.46
C GLU A 84 -18.34 20.52 -2.92
N ILE A 85 -17.89 20.40 -4.17
CA ILE A 85 -17.15 21.45 -4.88
C ILE A 85 -18.17 22.39 -5.53
#